data_AF-A0A7S3JW08-F1
#
_entry.id   AF-A0A7S3JW08-F1
#
_cell.length_a   1.000
_cell.length_b   1.000
_cell.length_c   1.000
_cell.angle_alpha   90.00
_cell.angle_beta   90.00
_cell.angle_gamma   90.00
#
_symmetry.space_group_name_H-M   'P 1'
#
loop_
_entity.id
_entity.type
_entity.pdbx_description
1 polymer ?
#
loop_
_entity_poly.entity_id
_entity_poly.type
_entity_poly.pdbx_seq_one_letter_code
_entity_poly.pdbx_strand_id
1 'polypeptide(L)'
;NPHVVSAKKVQQTELREKKLMGLLWPQVNKQHRIERWRAHSTVRGTFRIALTAGDGARHHRNCRDFLSARHVLLVNQAITLVFAVVLSVLSLFISIQLHREDVVKSKNEDESTLGIEFAAMAALACFIALSMALGIAATANLHLGHLGVFLWLILTIIPAIILFALVLTDLSFEVFRTYIEHHWRSKALNLLRRQACLKSWRRRCRAPIRAPEGFDSINAWCMAKFNGKSDCESLRRNGIKEAWDLVRWTSSLTAAVAWTEAAMLVWSVRLVVIILTPAVVFDAAMRFYIYVLLPLALAAFIIGFDLRTHPATKIENIVQTIGNLFVSVSIIMIVAVILGRAAAVARSVKAILGFIILIITILILCVLIASFALTAFVTLANKVQDRFDREDLDKLACDIGLTGCSGCDLRPPQCREWRISEIVKYAEAYLKFGGFLAIVSAPPWIVALYVGIHLHGVYRDYQSAYV
;
A
#
# COMPACT_ATOMS: atom_id res chain seq x y z
N ASN A 1 -3.83 9.12 -86.55
CA ASN A 1 -4.24 7.81 -85.99
C ASN A 1 -4.14 7.82 -84.47
N PRO A 2 -5.20 8.24 -83.73
CA PRO A 2 -5.15 8.45 -82.29
C PRO A 2 -5.77 7.33 -81.43
N HIS A 3 -6.13 6.17 -82.01
CA HIS A 3 -6.90 5.14 -81.29
C HIS A 3 -6.10 4.02 -80.59
N VAL A 4 -4.76 4.07 -80.56
CA VAL A 4 -3.95 2.95 -80.02
C VAL A 4 -3.34 3.23 -78.62
N VAL A 5 -3.45 4.45 -78.08
CA VAL A 5 -2.78 4.82 -76.82
C VAL A 5 -3.62 4.52 -75.56
N SER A 6 -4.92 4.24 -75.69
CA SER A 6 -5.82 4.07 -74.52
C SER A 6 -5.76 2.67 -73.89
N ALA A 7 -5.57 1.60 -74.67
CA ALA A 7 -5.68 0.23 -74.16
C ALA A 7 -4.50 -0.19 -73.23
N LYS A 8 -3.28 0.31 -73.48
CA LYS A 8 -2.10 -0.03 -72.65
C LYS A 8 -2.13 0.61 -71.27
N LYS A 9 -2.72 1.81 -71.12
CA LYS A 9 -2.85 2.47 -69.81
C LYS A 9 -3.88 1.77 -68.93
N VAL A 10 -4.99 1.31 -69.50
CA VAL A 10 -6.05 0.61 -68.76
C VAL A 10 -5.57 -0.74 -68.22
N GLN A 11 -4.83 -1.52 -69.02
CA GLN A 11 -4.24 -2.80 -68.58
C GLN A 11 -3.16 -2.63 -67.49
N GLN A 12 -2.40 -1.54 -67.49
CA GLN A 12 -1.40 -1.29 -66.44
C GLN A 12 -2.02 -0.86 -65.10
N THR A 13 -3.16 -0.16 -65.11
CA THR A 13 -3.93 0.16 -63.89
C THR A 13 -4.59 -1.07 -63.29
N GLU A 14 -5.20 -1.95 -64.10
CA GLU A 14 -5.80 -3.21 -63.61
C GLU A 14 -4.75 -4.15 -62.99
N LEU A 15 -3.54 -4.21 -63.56
CA LEU A 15 -2.47 -5.05 -63.01
C LEU A 15 -1.91 -4.51 -61.69
N ARG A 16 -1.92 -3.17 -61.50
CA ARG A 16 -1.54 -2.54 -60.22
C ARG A 16 -2.61 -2.74 -59.15
N GLU A 17 -3.90 -2.62 -59.48
CA GLU A 17 -4.99 -2.87 -58.53
C GLU A 17 -5.06 -4.34 -58.11
N LYS A 18 -4.87 -5.30 -59.03
CA LYS A 18 -4.81 -6.73 -58.69
C LYS A 18 -3.60 -7.07 -57.79
N LYS A 19 -2.45 -6.41 -57.98
CA LYS A 19 -1.30 -6.56 -57.07
C LYS A 19 -1.52 -5.91 -55.70
N LEU A 20 -2.19 -4.76 -55.64
CA LEU A 20 -2.51 -4.08 -54.37
C LEU A 20 -3.55 -4.88 -53.57
N MET A 21 -4.57 -5.41 -54.26
CA MET A 21 -5.57 -6.30 -53.67
C MET A 21 -4.93 -7.61 -53.18
N GLY A 22 -3.98 -8.19 -53.91
CA GLY A 22 -3.23 -9.37 -53.46
C GLY A 22 -2.36 -9.16 -52.22
N LEU A 23 -1.89 -7.93 -51.97
CA LEU A 23 -1.14 -7.56 -50.76
C LEU A 23 -2.05 -7.19 -49.57
N LEU A 24 -3.26 -6.69 -49.84
CA LEU A 24 -4.25 -6.34 -48.83
C LEU A 24 -5.12 -7.53 -48.41
N TRP A 25 -5.33 -8.52 -49.28
CA TRP A 25 -6.17 -9.70 -48.99
C TRP A 25 -5.70 -10.51 -47.76
N PRO A 26 -4.39 -10.75 -47.53
CA PRO A 26 -3.93 -11.45 -46.32
C PRO A 26 -4.16 -10.64 -45.03
N GLN A 27 -4.13 -9.31 -45.10
CA GLN A 27 -4.37 -8.41 -43.97
C GLN A 27 -5.86 -8.33 -43.64
N VAL A 28 -6.73 -8.18 -44.65
CA VAL A 28 -8.20 -8.17 -44.48
C VAL A 28 -8.69 -9.54 -43.99
N ASN A 29 -8.11 -10.64 -44.47
CA ASN A 29 -8.48 -11.99 -44.02
C ASN A 29 -7.96 -12.30 -42.59
N LYS A 30 -6.90 -11.62 -42.13
CA LYS A 30 -6.45 -11.62 -40.72
C LYS A 30 -7.40 -10.81 -39.84
N GLN A 31 -7.80 -9.61 -40.27
CA GLN A 31 -8.75 -8.76 -39.55
C GLN A 31 -10.12 -9.41 -39.45
N HIS A 32 -10.64 -10.00 -40.54
CA HIS A 32 -11.89 -10.76 -40.51
C HIS A 32 -11.80 -12.02 -39.65
N ARG A 33 -10.65 -12.71 -39.58
CA ARG A 33 -10.47 -13.81 -38.62
C ARG A 33 -10.50 -13.33 -37.17
N ILE A 34 -9.89 -12.19 -36.86
CA ILE A 34 -9.88 -11.58 -35.53
C ILE A 34 -11.26 -11.07 -35.13
N GLU A 35 -12.01 -10.46 -36.05
CA GLU A 35 -13.38 -10.00 -35.82
C GLU A 35 -14.36 -11.17 -35.72
N ARG A 36 -14.19 -12.24 -36.50
CA ARG A 36 -14.98 -13.48 -36.36
C ARG A 36 -14.68 -14.19 -35.03
N TRP A 37 -13.46 -14.07 -34.49
CA TRP A 37 -13.10 -14.52 -33.14
C TRP A 37 -13.70 -13.62 -32.05
N ARG A 38 -13.69 -12.29 -32.22
CA ARG A 38 -14.40 -11.37 -31.31
C ARG A 38 -15.90 -11.58 -31.32
N ALA A 39 -16.50 -11.85 -32.47
CA ALA A 39 -17.91 -12.17 -32.60
C ALA A 39 -18.24 -13.50 -31.92
N HIS A 40 -17.37 -14.52 -32.06
CA HIS A 40 -17.52 -15.78 -31.31
C HIS A 40 -17.29 -15.66 -29.79
N SER A 41 -16.51 -14.66 -29.33
CA SER A 41 -16.34 -14.41 -27.89
C SER A 41 -17.35 -13.43 -27.29
N THR A 42 -18.11 -12.69 -28.12
CA THR A 42 -19.17 -11.76 -27.67
C THR A 42 -20.59 -12.30 -27.89
N VAL A 43 -20.77 -13.31 -28.74
CA VAL A 43 -22.02 -14.09 -28.78
C VAL A 43 -22.05 -14.97 -27.54
N ARG A 44 -22.89 -14.61 -26.57
CA ARG A 44 -23.38 -15.41 -25.42
C ARG A 44 -23.00 -16.90 -25.54
N GLY A 45 -21.80 -17.22 -25.06
CA GLY A 45 -21.20 -18.55 -25.21
C GLY A 45 -21.75 -19.50 -24.16
N THR A 46 -22.96 -20.02 -24.39
CA THR A 46 -23.32 -21.37 -23.93
C THR A 46 -22.25 -22.33 -24.45
N PHE A 47 -21.29 -22.68 -23.59
CA PHE A 47 -20.35 -23.78 -23.78
C PHE A 47 -21.16 -25.09 -23.91
N ARG A 48 -21.58 -25.45 -25.12
CA ARG A 48 -21.92 -26.84 -25.46
C ARG A 48 -20.64 -27.53 -25.87
N ILE A 49 -19.92 -28.02 -24.88
CA ILE A 49 -18.89 -29.05 -25.06
C ILE A 49 -19.65 -30.31 -25.50
N ALA A 50 -19.29 -30.85 -26.66
CA ALA A 50 -19.79 -32.14 -27.12
C ALA A 50 -19.35 -33.22 -26.12
N LEU A 51 -20.30 -33.69 -25.33
CA LEU A 51 -20.11 -34.72 -24.30
C LEU A 51 -20.15 -36.09 -24.96
N THR A 52 -19.01 -36.77 -24.99
CA THR A 52 -18.99 -38.24 -25.00
C THR A 52 -19.30 -38.72 -23.57
N ALA A 53 -20.14 -39.74 -23.45
CA ALA A 53 -20.78 -40.16 -22.19
C ALA A 53 -19.82 -40.60 -21.05
N GLY A 54 -18.51 -40.68 -21.31
CA GLY A 54 -17.48 -40.97 -20.30
C GLY A 54 -17.01 -39.76 -19.47
N ASP A 55 -17.21 -38.53 -19.94
CA ASP A 55 -16.74 -37.30 -19.27
C ASP A 55 -17.79 -36.64 -18.35
N GLY A 56 -19.04 -37.13 -18.36
CA GLY A 56 -20.16 -36.54 -17.61
C GLY A 56 -19.96 -36.50 -16.10
N ALA A 57 -19.36 -37.53 -15.50
CA ALA A 57 -19.10 -37.57 -14.05
C ALA A 57 -17.95 -36.63 -13.61
N ARG A 58 -17.02 -36.34 -14.52
CA ARG A 58 -15.91 -35.40 -14.31
C ARG A 58 -16.38 -33.95 -14.51
N HIS A 59 -17.26 -33.72 -15.49
CA HIS A 59 -17.93 -32.44 -15.70
C HIS A 59 -18.91 -32.06 -14.58
N HIS A 60 -19.70 -32.99 -14.06
CA HIS A 60 -20.60 -32.72 -12.93
C HIS A 60 -19.86 -32.35 -11.64
N ARG A 61 -18.72 -32.99 -11.36
CA ARG A 61 -17.85 -32.61 -10.23
C ARG A 61 -17.28 -31.20 -10.42
N ASN A 62 -16.71 -30.91 -11.58
CA ASN A 62 -16.16 -29.57 -11.87
C ASN A 62 -17.22 -28.47 -11.81
N CYS A 63 -18.47 -28.74 -12.23
CA CYS A 63 -19.56 -27.77 -12.17
C CYS A 63 -20.03 -27.50 -10.72
N ARG A 64 -20.05 -28.55 -9.87
CA ARG A 64 -20.37 -28.43 -8.44
C ARG A 64 -19.29 -27.64 -7.69
N ASP A 65 -18.02 -27.93 -7.99
CA ASP A 65 -16.88 -27.25 -7.37
C ASP A 65 -16.84 -25.77 -7.79
N PHE A 66 -17.19 -25.46 -9.04
CA PHE A 66 -17.31 -24.08 -9.52
C PHE A 66 -18.44 -23.30 -8.82
N LEU A 67 -19.64 -23.90 -8.70
CA LEU A 67 -20.76 -23.28 -7.99
C LEU A 67 -20.43 -23.08 -6.51
N SER A 68 -19.78 -24.07 -5.88
CA SER A 68 -19.31 -23.98 -4.50
C SER A 68 -18.31 -22.83 -4.32
N ALA A 69 -17.27 -22.76 -5.16
CA ALA A 69 -16.25 -21.72 -5.12
C ALA A 69 -16.83 -20.31 -5.26
N ARG A 70 -17.85 -20.14 -6.12
CA ARG A 70 -18.55 -18.87 -6.31
C ARG A 70 -19.30 -18.42 -5.06
N HIS A 71 -20.05 -19.31 -4.42
CA HIS A 71 -20.79 -18.98 -3.20
C HIS A 71 -19.82 -18.64 -2.06
N VAL A 72 -18.75 -19.43 -1.89
CA VAL A 72 -17.71 -19.16 -0.88
C VAL A 72 -17.04 -17.81 -1.15
N LEU A 73 -16.74 -17.48 -2.40
CA LEU A 73 -16.15 -16.19 -2.77
C LEU A 73 -17.08 -15.02 -2.43
N LEU A 74 -18.38 -15.13 -2.73
CA LEU A 74 -19.38 -14.10 -2.40
C LEU A 74 -19.51 -13.90 -0.89
N VAL A 75 -19.61 -14.98 -0.12
CA VAL A 75 -19.71 -14.91 1.34
C VAL A 75 -18.46 -14.26 1.93
N ASN A 76 -17.28 -14.67 1.47
CA ASN A 76 -16.01 -14.13 1.94
C ASN A 76 -15.88 -12.63 1.64
N GLN A 77 -16.19 -12.21 0.40
CA GLN A 77 -16.19 -10.79 0.02
C GLN A 77 -17.20 -9.96 0.80
N ALA A 78 -18.39 -10.51 1.09
CA ALA A 78 -19.40 -9.82 1.89
C ALA A 78 -18.93 -9.60 3.34
N ILE A 79 -18.27 -10.60 3.93
CA ILE A 79 -17.69 -10.49 5.27
C ILE A 79 -16.59 -9.42 5.29
N THR A 80 -15.62 -9.47 4.37
CA THR A 80 -14.55 -8.46 4.27
C THR A 80 -15.11 -7.06 3.99
N LEU A 81 -16.17 -6.95 3.18
CA LEU A 81 -16.83 -5.67 2.92
C LEU A 81 -17.40 -5.06 4.21
N VAL A 82 -18.10 -5.85 5.03
CA VAL A 82 -18.68 -5.37 6.29
C VAL A 82 -17.57 -4.86 7.23
N PHE A 83 -16.48 -5.62 7.39
CA PHE A 83 -15.36 -5.19 8.21
C PHE A 83 -14.71 -3.91 7.70
N ALA A 84 -14.45 -3.81 6.39
CA ALA A 84 -13.86 -2.63 5.78
C ALA A 84 -14.74 -1.38 5.95
N VAL A 85 -16.06 -1.51 5.83
CA VAL A 85 -17.01 -0.40 6.06
C VAL A 85 -16.99 0.03 7.53
N VAL A 86 -17.04 -0.90 8.47
CA VAL A 86 -16.99 -0.59 9.91
C VAL A 86 -15.68 0.12 10.26
N LEU A 87 -14.54 -0.39 9.77
CA LEU A 87 -13.24 0.21 9.99
C LEU A 87 -13.13 1.61 9.38
N SER A 88 -13.67 1.82 8.17
CA SER A 88 -13.66 3.12 7.50
C SER A 88 -14.49 4.15 8.27
N VAL A 89 -15.71 3.78 8.71
CA VAL A 89 -16.58 4.67 9.49
C VAL A 89 -15.96 5.03 10.84
N LEU A 90 -15.40 4.06 11.55
CA LEU A 90 -14.74 4.31 12.85
C LEU A 90 -13.51 5.20 12.70
N SER A 91 -12.66 4.92 11.70
CA SER A 91 -11.45 5.71 11.44
C SER A 91 -11.78 7.15 11.03
N LEU A 92 -12.78 7.32 10.17
CA LEU A 92 -13.27 8.64 9.75
C LEU A 92 -13.88 9.41 10.94
N PHE A 93 -14.67 8.74 11.77
CA PHE A 93 -15.23 9.34 12.98
C PHE A 93 -14.12 9.83 13.91
N ILE A 94 -13.10 9.02 14.17
CA ILE A 94 -11.96 9.41 15.01
C ILE A 94 -11.21 10.59 14.39
N SER A 95 -10.93 10.54 13.08
CA SER A 95 -10.26 11.64 12.36
C SER A 95 -11.03 12.96 12.48
N ILE A 96 -12.36 12.93 12.28
CA ILE A 96 -13.23 14.12 12.43
C ILE A 96 -13.21 14.63 13.89
N GLN A 97 -13.27 13.75 14.88
CA GLN A 97 -13.23 14.17 16.29
C GLN A 97 -11.89 14.84 16.65
N LEU A 98 -10.77 14.28 16.17
CA LEU A 98 -9.45 14.87 16.36
C LEU A 98 -9.35 16.24 15.69
N HIS A 99 -9.74 16.32 14.41
CA HIS A 99 -9.70 17.56 13.65
C HIS A 99 -10.59 18.65 14.26
N ARG A 100 -11.78 18.30 14.76
CA ARG A 100 -12.68 19.25 15.43
C ARG A 100 -12.09 19.79 16.72
N GLU A 101 -11.39 18.97 17.50
CA GLU A 101 -10.72 19.44 18.72
C GLU A 101 -9.57 20.42 18.42
N ASP A 102 -8.92 20.28 17.26
CA ASP A 102 -7.81 21.14 16.83
C ASP A 102 -8.29 22.49 16.28
N VAL A 103 -9.26 22.50 15.36
CA VAL A 103 -9.79 23.73 14.72
C VAL A 103 -10.40 24.70 15.74
N VAL A 104 -11.06 24.18 16.78
CA VAL A 104 -11.74 25.02 17.79
C VAL A 104 -10.73 25.72 18.72
N LYS A 105 -9.44 25.34 18.74
CA LYS A 105 -8.50 25.80 19.79
C LYS A 105 -7.08 26.09 19.35
N SER A 106 -6.72 26.01 18.08
CA SER A 106 -5.32 26.21 17.64
C SER A 106 -5.15 27.46 16.78
N LYS A 107 -4.41 28.44 17.32
CA LYS A 107 -3.75 29.51 16.55
C LYS A 107 -2.29 29.15 16.21
N ASN A 108 -1.83 27.96 16.64
CA ASN A 108 -0.47 27.48 16.45
C ASN A 108 -0.48 26.27 15.51
N GLU A 109 0.47 26.26 14.58
CA GLU A 109 0.54 25.42 13.37
C GLU A 109 0.92 23.95 13.58
N ASP A 110 0.72 23.40 14.78
CA ASP A 110 0.93 21.96 14.99
C ASP A 110 -0.31 21.20 14.48
N GLU A 111 -0.38 20.98 13.16
CA GLU A 111 -1.35 20.05 12.56
C GLU A 111 -1.20 18.68 13.23
N SER A 112 -2.31 18.12 13.72
CA SER A 112 -2.27 16.80 14.34
C SER A 112 -2.00 15.74 13.27
N THR A 113 -0.76 15.29 13.21
CA THR A 113 -0.28 14.17 12.38
C THR A 113 -1.20 12.95 12.53
N LEU A 114 -1.70 12.74 13.75
CA LEU A 114 -2.66 11.67 14.09
C LEU A 114 -3.98 11.76 13.30
N GLY A 115 -4.53 12.97 13.08
CA GLY A 115 -5.78 13.15 12.35
C GLY A 115 -5.65 12.74 10.88
N ILE A 116 -4.50 13.05 10.27
CA ILE A 116 -4.12 12.66 8.90
C ILE A 116 -3.95 11.14 8.81
N GLU A 117 -3.30 10.52 9.80
CA GLU A 117 -3.15 9.05 9.85
C GLU A 117 -4.50 8.32 9.90
N PHE A 118 -5.43 8.77 10.75
CA PHE A 118 -6.78 8.19 10.79
C PHE A 118 -7.57 8.43 9.50
N ALA A 119 -7.36 9.56 8.82
CA ALA A 119 -7.95 9.81 7.51
C ALA A 119 -7.38 8.86 6.44
N ALA A 120 -6.06 8.62 6.46
CA ALA A 120 -5.40 7.67 5.57
C ALA A 120 -5.91 6.24 5.79
N MET A 121 -6.07 5.82 7.06
CA MET A 121 -6.69 4.53 7.40
C MET A 121 -8.13 4.44 6.90
N ALA A 122 -8.94 5.50 7.07
CA ALA A 122 -10.30 5.53 6.57
C ALA A 122 -10.37 5.40 5.03
N ALA A 123 -9.44 6.06 4.33
CA ALA A 123 -9.32 5.99 2.87
C ALA A 123 -8.90 4.58 2.40
N LEU A 124 -7.93 3.96 3.08
CA LEU A 124 -7.52 2.57 2.79
C LEU A 124 -8.68 1.60 3.00
N ALA A 125 -9.40 1.70 4.12
CA ALA A 125 -10.56 0.87 4.40
C ALA A 125 -11.70 1.08 3.38
N CYS A 126 -11.92 2.32 2.95
CA CYS A 126 -12.86 2.64 1.87
C CYS A 126 -12.44 1.99 0.53
N PHE A 127 -11.15 2.04 0.20
CA PHE A 127 -10.62 1.40 -1.00
C PHE A 127 -10.79 -0.13 -0.97
N ILE A 128 -10.60 -0.76 0.19
CA ILE A 128 -10.88 -2.19 0.41
C ILE A 128 -12.37 -2.46 0.19
N ALA A 129 -13.26 -1.65 0.80
CA ALA A 129 -14.71 -1.81 0.65
C ALA A 129 -15.17 -1.69 -0.81
N LEU A 130 -14.68 -0.68 -1.54
CA LEU A 130 -14.97 -0.52 -2.98
C LEU A 130 -14.47 -1.72 -3.79
N SER A 131 -13.29 -2.24 -3.47
CA SER A 131 -12.74 -3.43 -4.12
C SER A 131 -13.60 -4.67 -3.87
N MET A 132 -14.07 -4.87 -2.63
CA MET A 132 -14.97 -5.97 -2.30
C MET A 132 -16.32 -5.84 -3.00
N ALA A 133 -16.90 -4.63 -3.04
CA ALA A 133 -18.14 -4.37 -3.78
C ALA A 133 -18.01 -4.68 -5.28
N LEU A 134 -16.89 -4.29 -5.90
CA LEU A 134 -16.58 -4.67 -7.28
C LEU A 134 -16.46 -6.19 -7.43
N GLY A 135 -15.79 -6.86 -6.49
CA GLY A 135 -15.67 -8.33 -6.47
C GLY A 135 -17.01 -9.04 -6.40
N ILE A 136 -17.92 -8.57 -5.54
CA ILE A 136 -19.27 -9.10 -5.40
C ILE A 136 -20.04 -8.90 -6.70
N ALA A 137 -20.03 -7.69 -7.26
CA ALA A 137 -20.71 -7.38 -8.51
C ALA A 137 -20.16 -8.21 -9.69
N ALA A 138 -18.84 -8.39 -9.77
CA ALA A 138 -18.20 -9.20 -10.80
C ALA A 138 -18.58 -10.69 -10.68
N THR A 139 -18.61 -11.22 -9.45
CA THR A 139 -18.92 -12.61 -9.15
C THR A 139 -20.42 -12.91 -9.32
N ALA A 140 -21.29 -11.96 -8.97
CA ALA A 140 -22.74 -12.05 -9.16
C ALA A 140 -23.13 -12.02 -10.65
N ASN A 141 -22.47 -11.19 -11.46
CA ASN A 141 -22.79 -11.02 -12.87
C ASN A 141 -21.95 -11.90 -13.83
N LEU A 142 -21.05 -12.73 -13.30
CA LEU A 142 -20.12 -13.58 -14.09
C LEU A 142 -19.26 -12.77 -15.09
N HIS A 143 -18.93 -11.52 -14.74
CA HIS A 143 -18.17 -10.65 -15.62
C HIS A 143 -16.66 -10.87 -15.44
N LEU A 144 -16.10 -11.82 -16.21
CA LEU A 144 -14.70 -12.28 -16.06
C LEU A 144 -13.67 -11.13 -16.09
N GLY A 145 -13.90 -10.09 -16.89
CA GLY A 145 -13.02 -8.91 -16.92
C GLY A 145 -12.99 -8.13 -15.61
N HIS A 146 -14.14 -7.96 -14.95
CA HIS A 146 -14.21 -7.27 -13.65
C HIS A 146 -13.64 -8.14 -12.54
N LEU A 147 -13.80 -9.48 -12.65
CA LEU A 147 -13.20 -10.42 -11.73
C LEU A 147 -11.66 -10.43 -11.85
N GLY A 148 -11.15 -10.24 -13.07
CA GLY A 148 -9.73 -9.98 -13.31
C GLY A 148 -9.25 -8.69 -12.64
N VAL A 149 -9.97 -7.58 -12.80
CA VAL A 149 -9.67 -6.31 -12.11
C VAL A 149 -9.67 -6.49 -10.58
N PHE A 150 -10.67 -7.17 -10.05
CA PHE A 150 -10.78 -7.49 -8.63
C PHE A 150 -9.58 -8.31 -8.10
N LEU A 151 -9.17 -9.35 -8.84
CA LEU A 151 -7.99 -10.15 -8.50
C LEU A 151 -6.77 -9.25 -8.30
N TRP A 152 -6.55 -8.32 -9.24
CA TRP A 152 -5.40 -7.43 -9.19
C TRP A 152 -5.48 -6.39 -8.07
N LEU A 153 -6.66 -5.83 -7.81
CA LEU A 153 -6.89 -4.95 -6.65
C LEU A 153 -6.49 -5.66 -5.35
N ILE A 154 -6.98 -6.88 -5.13
CA ILE A 154 -6.66 -7.65 -3.93
C ILE A 154 -5.15 -7.92 -3.81
N LEU A 155 -4.49 -8.30 -4.89
CA LEU A 155 -3.06 -8.58 -4.87
C LEU A 155 -2.23 -7.34 -4.50
N THR A 156 -2.74 -6.13 -4.75
CA THR A 156 -2.13 -4.88 -4.29
C THR A 156 -2.50 -4.51 -2.85
N ILE A 157 -3.67 -4.94 -2.36
CA ILE A 157 -4.17 -4.66 -1.01
C ILE A 157 -3.54 -5.59 0.03
N ILE A 158 -3.40 -6.90 -0.26
CA ILE A 158 -2.87 -7.91 0.68
C ILE A 158 -1.57 -7.45 1.35
N PRO A 159 -0.55 -6.96 0.60
CA PRO A 159 0.71 -6.51 1.20
C PRO A 159 0.52 -5.37 2.20
N ALA A 160 -0.36 -4.40 1.87
CA ALA A 160 -0.65 -3.27 2.74
C ALA A 160 -1.37 -3.71 4.03
N ILE A 161 -2.28 -4.69 3.94
CA ILE A 161 -2.96 -5.24 5.14
C ILE A 161 -1.99 -6.05 6.00
N ILE A 162 -1.14 -6.88 5.40
CA ILE A 162 -0.10 -7.62 6.14
C ILE A 162 0.84 -6.63 6.84
N LEU A 163 1.22 -5.56 6.15
CA LEU A 163 2.04 -4.51 6.75
C LEU A 163 1.36 -3.86 7.95
N PHE A 164 0.10 -3.48 7.76
CA PHE A 164 -0.69 -2.87 8.82
C PHE A 164 -0.80 -3.80 10.02
N ALA A 165 -1.04 -5.09 9.80
CA ALA A 165 -1.08 -6.10 10.85
C ALA A 165 0.26 -6.21 11.59
N LEU A 166 1.39 -6.28 10.85
CA LEU A 166 2.74 -6.34 11.42
C LEU A 166 3.08 -5.10 12.25
N VAL A 167 2.78 -3.92 11.71
CA VAL A 167 2.98 -2.65 12.41
C VAL A 167 2.19 -2.66 13.72
N LEU A 168 0.93 -3.09 13.70
CA LEU A 168 0.10 -3.19 14.89
C LEU A 168 0.58 -4.25 15.90
N THR A 169 1.28 -5.32 15.48
CA THR A 169 1.78 -6.35 16.41
C THR A 169 3.18 -6.11 16.98
N ASP A 170 4.08 -5.47 16.23
CA ASP A 170 5.51 -5.42 16.57
C ASP A 170 5.97 -3.98 16.86
N LEU A 171 5.73 -3.08 15.91
CA LEU A 171 6.19 -1.68 15.97
C LEU A 171 5.34 -0.80 16.89
N SER A 172 4.04 -1.07 16.94
CA SER A 172 3.06 -0.21 17.59
C SER A 172 3.33 -0.10 19.09
N PHE A 173 3.85 -1.15 19.73
CA PHE A 173 3.76 -1.20 21.19
C PHE A 173 4.66 -0.20 21.90
N GLU A 174 5.93 -0.11 21.52
CA GLU A 174 6.84 0.84 22.17
C GLU A 174 6.65 2.27 21.66
N VAL A 175 6.32 2.43 20.38
CA VAL A 175 6.12 3.74 19.75
C VAL A 175 4.88 4.42 20.29
N PHE A 176 3.72 3.73 20.33
CA PHE A 176 2.50 4.32 20.89
C PHE A 176 2.64 4.60 22.37
N ARG A 177 3.33 3.74 23.12
CA ARG A 177 3.60 4.01 24.53
C ARG A 177 4.39 5.30 24.71
N THR A 178 5.50 5.43 23.99
CA THR A 178 6.36 6.63 24.03
C THR A 178 5.59 7.86 23.57
N TYR A 179 4.81 7.74 22.50
CA TYR A 179 3.93 8.80 22.01
C TYR A 179 2.90 9.23 23.05
N ILE A 180 2.21 8.29 23.69
CA ILE A 180 1.20 8.56 24.73
C ILE A 180 1.82 9.23 25.94
N GLU A 181 2.99 8.77 26.37
CA GLU A 181 3.73 9.34 27.49
C GLU A 181 4.09 10.81 27.22
N HIS A 182 4.70 11.11 26.08
CA HIS A 182 5.16 12.46 25.68
C HIS A 182 4.03 13.41 25.29
N HIS A 183 3.00 12.91 24.62
CA HIS A 183 1.86 13.71 24.19
C HIS A 183 0.70 13.68 25.19
N TRP A 184 0.89 13.14 26.40
CA TRP A 184 -0.19 12.98 27.38
C TRP A 184 -0.93 14.28 27.69
N ARG A 185 -0.20 15.41 27.66
CA ARG A 185 -0.75 16.75 27.89
C ARG A 185 -1.43 17.34 26.66
N SER A 186 -1.09 16.86 25.47
CA SER A 186 -1.59 17.36 24.18
C SER A 186 -3.12 17.29 24.09
N LYS A 187 -3.69 18.11 23.22
CA LYS A 187 -5.12 18.05 22.90
C LYS A 187 -5.46 16.76 22.15
N ALA A 188 -4.55 16.24 21.33
CA ALA A 188 -4.75 14.99 20.57
C ALA A 188 -5.16 13.80 21.48
N LEU A 189 -4.59 13.70 22.68
CA LEU A 189 -4.89 12.62 23.65
C LEU A 189 -5.98 13.00 24.66
N ASN A 190 -6.77 14.04 24.41
CA ASN A 190 -7.82 14.48 25.33
C ASN A 190 -8.92 13.43 25.46
N LEU A 191 -9.34 12.80 24.36
CA LEU A 191 -10.34 11.73 24.39
C LEU A 191 -9.84 10.54 25.23
N LEU A 192 -8.63 10.07 24.92
CA LEU A 192 -7.99 8.94 25.61
C LEU A 192 -7.85 9.24 27.12
N ARG A 193 -7.38 10.43 27.47
CA ARG A 193 -7.27 10.89 28.87
C ARG A 193 -8.63 11.02 29.56
N ARG A 194 -9.68 11.41 28.85
CA ARG A 194 -11.04 11.52 29.43
C ARG A 194 -11.62 10.16 29.79
N GLN A 195 -11.22 9.11 29.07
CA GLN A 195 -11.57 7.72 29.35
C GLN A 195 -10.71 7.16 30.48
N ALA A 196 -9.38 7.34 30.42
CA ALA A 196 -8.44 6.77 31.38
C ALA A 196 -8.31 7.54 32.71
N CYS A 197 -8.78 8.79 32.80
CA CYS A 197 -8.76 9.56 34.05
C CYS A 197 -10.19 9.84 34.55
N LEU A 198 -10.45 9.52 35.83
CA LEU A 198 -11.70 9.88 36.50
C LEU A 198 -12.02 11.38 36.36
N LYS A 199 -13.31 11.71 36.17
CA LYS A 199 -13.79 13.09 35.94
C LYS A 199 -13.26 14.10 36.96
N SER A 200 -13.18 13.71 38.24
CA SER A 200 -12.70 14.52 39.37
C SER A 200 -11.18 14.81 39.31
N TRP A 201 -10.42 14.07 38.52
CA TRP A 201 -8.95 14.10 38.49
C TRP A 201 -8.39 14.63 37.17
N ARG A 202 -9.23 14.95 36.19
CA ARG A 202 -8.84 15.30 34.80
C ARG A 202 -7.77 16.39 34.67
N ARG A 203 -7.74 17.38 35.57
CA ARG A 203 -6.72 18.44 35.54
C ARG A 203 -5.39 17.99 36.17
N ARG A 204 -5.45 17.21 37.25
CA ARG A 204 -4.27 16.63 37.94
C ARG A 204 -3.63 15.50 37.14
N CYS A 205 -4.43 14.76 36.38
CA CYS A 205 -3.98 13.72 35.47
C CYS A 205 -3.12 14.28 34.32
N ARG A 206 -3.16 15.59 34.03
CA ARG A 206 -2.34 16.27 33.00
C ARG A 206 -0.97 16.73 33.51
N ALA A 207 -0.45 16.08 34.54
CA ALA A 207 0.87 16.42 35.07
C ALA A 207 1.94 16.25 33.98
N PRO A 208 2.99 17.09 33.98
CA PRO A 208 4.14 16.91 33.08
C PRO A 208 4.93 15.66 33.45
N ILE A 209 5.76 15.19 32.51
CA ILE A 209 6.62 14.02 32.69
C ILE A 209 7.76 14.32 33.65
N ARG A 210 8.28 15.56 33.58
CA ARG A 210 9.30 16.10 34.49
C ARG A 210 8.81 17.39 35.11
N ALA A 211 9.42 17.79 36.23
CA ALA A 211 9.09 19.05 36.88
C ALA A 211 9.40 20.21 35.91
N PRO A 212 8.47 21.15 35.71
CA PRO A 212 8.75 22.35 34.91
C PRO A 212 9.76 23.23 35.63
N GLU A 213 10.38 24.14 34.88
CA GLU A 213 11.39 25.07 35.41
C GLU A 213 10.85 25.85 36.62
N GLY A 214 11.68 25.97 37.66
CA GLY A 214 11.29 26.59 38.94
C GLY A 214 10.64 25.64 39.97
N PHE A 215 10.54 24.34 39.68
CA PHE A 215 10.07 23.34 40.64
C PHE A 215 11.05 22.17 40.77
N ASP A 216 11.38 21.80 42.00
CA ASP A 216 12.31 20.69 42.28
C ASP A 216 11.70 19.31 41.95
N SER A 217 10.37 19.20 41.97
CA SER A 217 9.66 17.95 41.68
C SER A 217 8.27 18.18 41.09
N ILE A 218 7.72 17.15 40.43
CA ILE A 218 6.34 17.15 39.92
C ILE A 218 5.34 17.34 41.06
N ASN A 219 5.65 16.82 42.25
CA ASN A 219 4.81 16.94 43.43
C ASN A 219 4.81 18.37 43.98
N ALA A 220 5.96 19.05 43.99
CA ALA A 220 6.03 20.48 44.32
C ALA A 220 5.20 21.33 43.34
N TRP A 221 5.32 21.06 42.04
CA TRP A 221 4.48 21.68 41.02
C TRP A 221 2.98 21.40 41.23
N CYS A 222 2.64 20.15 41.56
CA CYS A 222 1.26 19.75 41.81
C CYS A 222 0.66 20.49 43.01
N MET A 223 1.42 20.57 44.11
CA MET A 223 0.97 21.25 45.33
C MET A 223 0.73 22.74 45.10
N ALA A 224 1.62 23.40 44.35
CA ALA A 224 1.47 24.80 43.98
C ALA A 224 0.24 25.05 43.09
N LYS A 225 -0.09 24.12 42.19
CA LYS A 225 -1.17 24.31 41.20
C LYS A 225 -2.54 23.80 41.65
N PHE A 226 -2.60 22.88 42.59
CA PHE A 226 -3.83 22.16 42.97
C PHE A 226 -4.12 22.17 44.47
N ASN A 227 -3.87 23.30 45.14
CA ASN A 227 -4.21 23.55 46.55
C ASN A 227 -3.64 22.48 47.50
N GLY A 228 -2.33 22.22 47.43
CA GLY A 228 -1.64 21.31 48.36
C GLY A 228 -1.78 19.82 48.06
N LYS A 229 -2.35 19.45 46.91
CA LYS A 229 -2.41 18.05 46.47
C LYS A 229 -1.08 17.62 45.85
N SER A 230 -0.57 16.43 46.20
CA SER A 230 0.69 15.87 45.70
C SER A 230 0.52 14.64 44.81
N ASP A 231 -0.71 14.18 44.58
CA ASP A 231 -1.02 12.93 43.88
C ASP A 231 -0.96 13.01 42.35
N CYS A 232 -0.53 14.13 41.77
CA CYS A 232 -0.51 14.33 40.31
C CYS A 232 0.34 13.29 39.57
N GLU A 233 1.49 12.91 40.13
CA GLU A 233 2.39 11.98 39.46
C GLU A 233 1.81 10.56 39.41
N SER A 234 1.28 10.06 40.52
CA SER A 234 0.61 8.75 40.58
C SER A 234 -0.65 8.73 39.70
N LEU A 235 -1.43 9.81 39.69
CA LEU A 235 -2.60 9.93 38.83
C LEU A 235 -2.24 9.91 37.35
N ARG A 236 -1.17 10.60 36.96
CA ARG A 236 -0.64 10.56 35.58
C ARG A 236 -0.20 9.14 35.21
N ARG A 237 0.62 8.49 36.04
CA ARG A 237 1.12 7.13 35.76
C ARG A 237 -0.02 6.13 35.61
N ASN A 238 -1.02 6.19 36.48
CA ASN A 238 -2.20 5.32 36.40
C ASN A 238 -3.02 5.61 35.13
N GLY A 239 -3.27 6.88 34.81
CA GLY A 239 -4.00 7.25 33.59
C GLY A 239 -3.26 6.85 32.31
N ILE A 240 -1.93 7.01 32.27
CA ILE A 240 -1.12 6.55 31.14
C ILE A 240 -1.17 5.03 31.03
N LYS A 241 -1.07 4.30 32.15
CA LYS A 241 -1.14 2.84 32.17
C LYS A 241 -2.50 2.34 31.66
N GLU A 242 -3.61 2.91 32.12
CA GLU A 242 -4.95 2.52 31.68
C GLU A 242 -5.19 2.87 30.21
N ALA A 243 -4.73 4.05 29.77
CA ALA A 243 -4.74 4.42 28.36
C ALA A 243 -3.89 3.47 27.50
N TRP A 244 -2.74 3.05 28.02
CA TRP A 244 -1.85 2.10 27.37
C TRP A 244 -2.49 0.72 27.25
N ASP A 245 -3.09 0.21 28.32
CA ASP A 245 -3.78 -1.08 28.32
C ASP A 245 -4.94 -1.08 27.32
N LEU A 246 -5.68 0.04 27.23
CA LEU A 246 -6.73 0.23 26.22
C LEU A 246 -6.16 0.20 24.79
N VAL A 247 -5.13 1.01 24.51
CA VAL A 247 -4.50 1.09 23.17
C VAL A 247 -3.92 -0.27 22.78
N ARG A 248 -3.19 -0.92 23.69
CA ARG A 248 -2.64 -2.26 23.49
C ARG A 248 -3.72 -3.26 23.11
N TRP A 249 -4.81 -3.31 23.89
CA TRP A 249 -5.92 -4.21 23.63
C TRP A 249 -6.56 -3.93 22.26
N THR A 250 -6.84 -2.66 21.94
CA THR A 250 -7.43 -2.28 20.65
C THR A 250 -6.51 -2.57 19.47
N SER A 251 -5.20 -2.34 19.60
CA SER A 251 -4.21 -2.62 18.55
C SER A 251 -4.07 -4.13 18.32
N SER A 252 -4.04 -4.94 19.38
CA SER A 252 -4.03 -6.41 19.25
C SER A 252 -5.29 -6.94 18.58
N LEU A 253 -6.47 -6.42 18.94
CA LEU A 253 -7.73 -6.81 18.30
C LEU A 253 -7.73 -6.41 16.81
N THR A 254 -7.30 -5.18 16.50
CA THR A 254 -7.22 -4.68 15.12
C THR A 254 -6.22 -5.49 14.29
N ALA A 255 -5.08 -5.87 14.87
CA ALA A 255 -4.11 -6.74 14.22
C ALA A 255 -4.70 -8.12 13.92
N ALA A 256 -5.43 -8.72 14.86
CA ALA A 256 -6.09 -10.01 14.64
C ALA A 256 -7.13 -9.96 13.52
N VAL A 257 -7.90 -8.86 13.44
CA VAL A 257 -8.83 -8.60 12.33
C VAL A 257 -8.06 -8.46 11.02
N ALA A 258 -6.99 -7.66 10.97
CA ALA A 258 -6.18 -7.47 9.76
C ALA A 258 -5.55 -8.78 9.27
N TRP A 259 -5.05 -9.64 10.17
CA TRP A 259 -4.56 -10.98 9.81
C TRP A 259 -5.67 -11.87 9.23
N THR A 260 -6.86 -11.81 9.81
CA THR A 260 -8.02 -12.56 9.33
C THR A 260 -8.45 -12.07 7.94
N GLU A 261 -8.50 -10.76 7.73
CA GLU A 261 -8.77 -10.16 6.42
C GLU A 261 -7.72 -10.54 5.39
N ALA A 262 -6.43 -10.49 5.73
CA ALA A 262 -5.35 -10.92 4.83
C ALA A 262 -5.52 -12.39 4.41
N ALA A 263 -5.85 -13.28 5.35
CA ALA A 263 -6.12 -14.69 5.05
C ALA A 263 -7.34 -14.85 4.14
N MET A 264 -8.43 -14.12 4.41
CA MET A 264 -9.63 -14.10 3.58
C MET A 264 -9.34 -13.59 2.15
N LEU A 265 -8.50 -12.57 2.01
CA LEU A 265 -8.10 -12.05 0.70
C LEU A 265 -7.23 -13.05 -0.08
N VAL A 266 -6.26 -13.68 0.56
CA VAL A 266 -5.45 -14.75 -0.05
C VAL A 266 -6.35 -15.91 -0.50
N TRP A 267 -7.34 -16.28 0.31
CA TRP A 267 -8.34 -17.28 -0.06
C TRP A 267 -9.18 -16.82 -1.27
N SER A 268 -9.58 -15.55 -1.31
CA SER A 268 -10.30 -14.97 -2.45
C SER A 268 -9.48 -15.04 -3.73
N VAL A 269 -8.19 -14.70 -3.68
CA VAL A 269 -7.25 -14.85 -4.81
C VAL A 269 -7.28 -16.28 -5.32
N ARG A 270 -7.17 -17.27 -4.43
CA ARG A 270 -7.19 -18.69 -4.81
C ARG A 270 -8.48 -19.07 -5.53
N LEU A 271 -9.63 -18.67 -5.01
CA LEU A 271 -10.94 -18.93 -5.62
C LEU A 271 -11.09 -18.25 -6.98
N VAL A 272 -10.63 -17.01 -7.11
CA VAL A 272 -10.68 -16.26 -8.37
C VAL A 272 -9.79 -16.91 -9.43
N VAL A 273 -8.60 -17.40 -9.07
CA VAL A 273 -7.74 -18.15 -10.01
C VAL A 273 -8.38 -19.46 -10.48
N ILE A 274 -9.19 -20.12 -9.65
CA ILE A 274 -9.95 -21.32 -10.06
C ILE A 274 -11.06 -20.95 -11.07
N ILE A 275 -11.67 -19.77 -10.92
CA ILE A 275 -12.78 -19.30 -11.76
C ILE A 275 -12.29 -18.71 -13.10
N LEU A 276 -11.19 -17.95 -13.09
CA LEU A 276 -10.69 -17.24 -14.26
C LEU A 276 -9.84 -18.15 -15.16
N THR A 277 -10.07 -18.05 -16.47
CA THR A 277 -9.14 -18.62 -17.45
C THR A 277 -7.85 -17.78 -17.51
N PRO A 278 -6.68 -18.39 -17.73
CA PRO A 278 -5.41 -17.68 -17.78
C PRO A 278 -5.44 -16.49 -18.76
N ALA A 279 -6.02 -16.67 -19.95
CA ALA A 279 -6.14 -15.63 -20.97
C ALA A 279 -6.85 -14.35 -20.48
N VAL A 280 -7.91 -14.47 -19.67
CA VAL A 280 -8.63 -13.31 -19.14
C VAL A 280 -7.85 -12.65 -18.01
N VAL A 281 -7.19 -13.44 -17.14
CA VAL A 281 -6.29 -12.91 -16.11
C VAL A 281 -5.23 -12.03 -16.75
N PHE A 282 -4.67 -12.46 -17.89
CA PHE A 282 -3.59 -11.78 -18.57
C PHE A 282 -4.00 -10.48 -19.27
N ASP A 283 -5.12 -10.46 -19.99
CA ASP A 283 -5.59 -9.22 -20.64
C ASP A 283 -6.02 -8.18 -19.58
N ALA A 284 -6.62 -8.62 -18.47
CA ALA A 284 -6.90 -7.76 -17.33
C ALA A 284 -5.61 -7.25 -16.67
N ALA A 285 -4.60 -8.11 -16.48
CA ALA A 285 -3.31 -7.77 -15.89
C ALA A 285 -2.65 -6.58 -16.57
N MET A 286 -2.46 -6.67 -17.89
CA MET A 286 -1.68 -5.67 -18.60
C MET A 286 -2.38 -4.31 -18.65
N ARG A 287 -3.72 -4.28 -18.61
CA ARG A 287 -4.49 -3.03 -18.50
C ARG A 287 -4.41 -2.47 -17.09
N PHE A 288 -4.60 -3.32 -16.10
CA PHE A 288 -4.70 -2.93 -14.70
C PHE A 288 -3.35 -2.51 -14.09
N TYR A 289 -2.25 -3.15 -14.50
CA TYR A 289 -0.89 -2.84 -14.03
C TYR A 289 -0.58 -1.35 -14.08
N ILE A 290 -0.96 -0.70 -15.18
CA ILE A 290 -0.69 0.72 -15.39
C ILE A 290 -1.52 1.57 -14.43
N TYR A 291 -2.80 1.24 -14.25
CA TYR A 291 -3.70 2.05 -13.45
C TYR A 291 -3.40 1.97 -11.94
N VAL A 292 -2.73 0.92 -11.47
CA VAL A 292 -2.40 0.78 -10.04
C VAL A 292 -0.93 1.02 -9.73
N LEU A 293 -0.01 0.49 -10.54
CA LEU A 293 1.41 0.72 -10.26
C LEU A 293 1.87 2.12 -10.61
N LEU A 294 1.27 2.79 -11.60
CA LEU A 294 1.69 4.15 -11.96
C LEU A 294 1.37 5.14 -10.83
N PRO A 295 0.15 5.20 -10.24
CA PRO A 295 -0.10 6.07 -9.09
C PRO A 295 0.77 5.71 -7.89
N LEU A 296 1.02 4.42 -7.64
CA LEU A 296 1.89 3.98 -6.55
C LEU A 296 3.32 4.47 -6.75
N ALA A 297 3.87 4.34 -7.96
CA ALA A 297 5.20 4.81 -8.29
C ALA A 297 5.29 6.35 -8.23
N LEU A 298 4.24 7.07 -8.64
CA LEU A 298 4.18 8.52 -8.52
C LEU A 298 4.10 8.97 -7.05
N ALA A 299 3.32 8.28 -6.22
CA ALA A 299 3.26 8.57 -4.79
C ALA A 299 4.62 8.34 -4.12
N ALA A 300 5.29 7.23 -4.43
CA ALA A 300 6.64 6.95 -3.95
C ALA A 300 7.67 7.99 -4.44
N PHE A 301 7.51 8.50 -5.67
CA PHE A 301 8.34 9.58 -6.21
C PHE A 301 8.15 10.88 -5.44
N ILE A 302 6.89 11.27 -5.17
CA ILE A 302 6.56 12.48 -4.41
C ILE A 302 7.12 12.39 -2.99
N ILE A 303 6.91 11.25 -2.31
CA ILE A 303 7.45 11.02 -0.96
C ILE A 303 8.99 11.05 -0.99
N GLY A 304 9.63 10.39 -1.96
CA GLY A 304 11.08 10.41 -2.09
C GLY A 304 11.64 11.81 -2.36
N PHE A 305 10.92 12.61 -3.15
CA PHE A 305 11.30 13.99 -3.45
C PHE A 305 11.14 14.88 -2.21
N ASP A 306 10.02 14.76 -1.50
CA ASP A 306 9.77 15.48 -0.25
C ASP A 306 10.83 15.13 0.81
N LEU A 307 11.09 13.83 1.00
CA LEU A 307 12.18 13.34 1.85
C LEU A 307 13.53 13.88 1.41
N ARG A 308 13.78 14.18 0.14
CA ARG A 308 15.06 14.77 -0.31
C ARG A 308 15.14 16.27 -0.02
N THR A 309 14.01 16.98 -0.07
CA THR A 309 13.95 18.43 0.17
C THR A 309 13.71 18.79 1.64
N HIS A 310 13.33 17.82 2.47
CA HIS A 310 12.98 18.05 3.86
C HIS A 310 14.17 18.63 4.65
N PRO A 311 14.00 19.68 5.46
CA PRO A 311 15.09 20.35 6.17
C PRO A 311 15.91 19.40 7.07
N ALA A 312 15.27 18.39 7.65
CA ALA A 312 15.93 17.34 8.45
C ALA A 312 17.03 16.56 7.69
N THR A 313 17.03 16.58 6.36
CA THR A 313 18.04 15.87 5.54
C THR A 313 19.39 16.56 5.47
N LYS A 314 19.46 17.84 5.82
CA LYS A 314 20.73 18.59 5.84
C LYS A 314 21.68 18.11 6.96
N ILE A 315 21.18 17.30 7.88
CA ILE A 315 21.86 16.94 9.12
C ILE A 315 22.39 15.51 9.05
N GLU A 316 21.75 14.65 8.27
CA GLU A 316 22.22 13.29 8.03
C GLU A 316 22.21 12.93 6.53
N ASN A 317 23.39 12.64 5.98
CA ASN A 317 23.57 12.10 4.63
C ASN A 317 22.71 10.84 4.38
N ILE A 318 22.31 10.13 5.44
CA ILE A 318 21.51 8.90 5.39
C ILE A 318 20.09 9.21 4.90
N VAL A 319 19.40 10.22 5.44
CA VAL A 319 18.02 10.55 5.04
C VAL A 319 17.99 11.03 3.59
N GLN A 320 18.97 11.84 3.18
CA GLN A 320 19.13 12.24 1.79
C GLN A 320 19.40 11.04 0.86
N THR A 321 20.20 10.06 1.32
CA THR A 321 20.45 8.82 0.58
C THR A 321 19.17 8.00 0.43
N ILE A 322 18.36 7.87 1.49
CA ILE A 322 17.06 7.21 1.45
C ILE A 322 16.12 7.91 0.46
N GLY A 323 16.01 9.25 0.53
CA GLY A 323 15.21 10.03 -0.42
C GLY A 323 15.64 9.81 -1.88
N ASN A 324 16.96 9.84 -2.15
CA ASN A 324 17.51 9.54 -3.48
C ASN A 324 17.20 8.12 -3.97
N LEU A 325 17.21 7.13 -3.06
CA LEU A 325 16.83 5.75 -3.37
C LEU A 325 15.34 5.64 -3.73
N PHE A 326 14.45 6.27 -2.95
CA PHE A 326 13.02 6.31 -3.25
C PHE A 326 12.73 6.94 -4.62
N VAL A 327 13.36 8.08 -4.93
CA VAL A 327 13.22 8.74 -6.23
C VAL A 327 13.71 7.83 -7.37
N SER A 328 14.89 7.23 -7.22
CA SER A 328 15.49 6.38 -8.25
C SER A 328 14.66 5.13 -8.53
N VAL A 329 14.22 4.44 -7.47
CA VAL A 329 13.33 3.27 -7.59
C VAL A 329 12.03 3.66 -8.26
N SER A 330 11.42 4.78 -7.86
CA SER A 330 10.15 5.24 -8.43
C SER A 330 10.25 5.54 -9.93
N ILE A 331 11.35 6.15 -10.38
CA ILE A 331 11.62 6.36 -11.81
C ILE A 331 11.72 5.03 -12.55
N ILE A 332 12.45 4.06 -12.00
CA ILE A 332 12.58 2.71 -12.59
C ILE A 332 11.20 2.04 -12.67
N MET A 333 10.38 2.15 -11.61
CA MET A 333 9.02 1.62 -11.59
C MET A 333 8.14 2.25 -12.68
N ILE A 334 8.19 3.58 -12.84
CA ILE A 334 7.44 4.29 -13.90
C ILE A 334 7.85 3.79 -15.29
N VAL A 335 9.17 3.71 -15.55
CA VAL A 335 9.69 3.19 -16.82
C VAL A 335 9.25 1.74 -17.05
N ALA A 336 9.30 0.90 -16.03
CA ALA A 336 8.87 -0.49 -16.13
C ALA A 336 7.39 -0.63 -16.43
N VAL A 337 6.54 0.21 -15.85
CA VAL A 337 5.10 0.24 -16.17
C VAL A 337 4.86 0.62 -17.63
N ILE A 338 5.57 1.64 -18.13
CA ILE A 338 5.47 2.08 -19.54
C ILE A 338 5.94 0.98 -20.49
N LEU A 339 7.10 0.37 -20.21
CA LEU A 339 7.65 -0.72 -21.02
C LEU A 339 6.77 -1.98 -20.97
N GLY A 340 6.21 -2.30 -19.81
CA GLY A 340 5.24 -3.39 -19.66
C GLY A 340 4.02 -3.21 -20.55
N ARG A 341 3.47 -2.00 -20.60
CA ARG A 341 2.38 -1.66 -21.54
C ARG A 341 2.80 -1.85 -22.98
N ALA A 342 3.96 -1.32 -23.36
CA ALA A 342 4.46 -1.42 -24.73
C ALA A 342 4.66 -2.88 -25.15
N ALA A 343 5.22 -3.72 -24.26
CA ALA A 343 5.39 -5.15 -24.48
C ALA A 343 4.04 -5.88 -24.64
N ALA A 344 3.03 -5.51 -23.84
CA ALA A 344 1.67 -6.05 -23.96
C ALA A 344 1.08 -5.80 -25.35
N VAL A 345 1.22 -4.57 -25.83
CA VAL A 345 0.65 -4.11 -27.11
C VAL A 345 1.40 -4.75 -28.28
N ALA A 346 2.73 -4.85 -28.18
CA ALA A 346 3.57 -5.42 -29.23
C ALA A 346 3.31 -6.92 -29.46
N ARG A 347 2.77 -7.65 -28.46
CA ARG A 347 2.49 -9.11 -28.52
C ARG A 347 3.68 -9.93 -29.03
N SER A 348 4.90 -9.48 -28.71
CA SER A 348 6.15 -10.09 -29.15
C SER A 348 6.80 -10.84 -27.99
N VAL A 349 7.21 -12.09 -28.22
CA VAL A 349 7.91 -12.91 -27.21
C VAL A 349 9.18 -12.21 -26.71
N LYS A 350 9.92 -11.54 -27.60
CA LYS A 350 11.12 -10.78 -27.23
C LYS A 350 10.80 -9.61 -26.28
N ALA A 351 9.68 -8.92 -26.52
CA ALA A 351 9.27 -7.80 -25.68
C ALA A 351 8.80 -8.27 -24.29
N ILE A 352 8.07 -9.39 -24.23
CA ILE A 352 7.65 -10.01 -22.97
C ILE A 352 8.87 -10.52 -22.19
N LEU A 353 9.84 -11.16 -22.85
CA LEU A 353 11.08 -11.61 -22.21
C LEU A 353 11.89 -10.45 -21.64
N GLY A 354 12.03 -9.35 -22.41
CA GLY A 354 12.69 -8.14 -21.92
C GLY A 354 12.00 -7.54 -20.68
N PHE A 355 10.66 -7.55 -20.66
CA PHE A 355 9.88 -7.12 -19.50
C PHE A 355 10.08 -8.02 -18.28
N ILE A 356 10.13 -9.35 -18.46
CA ILE A 356 10.43 -10.30 -17.36
C ILE A 356 11.80 -10.00 -16.76
N ILE A 357 12.83 -9.85 -17.60
CA ILE A 357 14.19 -9.53 -17.15
C ILE A 357 14.19 -8.22 -16.36
N LEU A 358 13.49 -7.19 -16.85
CA LEU A 358 13.37 -5.92 -16.15
C LEU A 358 12.72 -6.07 -14.77
N ILE A 359 11.64 -6.84 -14.64
CA ILE A 359 10.99 -7.10 -13.35
C ILE A 359 11.94 -7.84 -12.40
N ILE A 360 12.67 -8.85 -12.87
CA ILE A 360 13.64 -9.59 -12.05
C ILE A 360 14.71 -8.62 -11.53
N THR A 361 15.24 -7.75 -12.38
CA THR A 361 16.22 -6.73 -11.99
C THR A 361 15.65 -5.77 -10.93
N ILE A 362 14.40 -5.34 -11.08
CA ILE A 362 13.71 -4.49 -10.08
C ILE A 362 13.57 -5.23 -8.74
N LEU A 363 13.13 -6.49 -8.76
CA LEU A 363 13.00 -7.31 -7.56
C LEU A 363 14.35 -7.47 -6.83
N ILE A 364 15.41 -7.77 -7.57
CA ILE A 364 16.77 -7.85 -7.01
C ILE A 364 17.18 -6.51 -6.41
N LEU A 365 16.94 -5.40 -7.11
CA LEU A 365 17.25 -4.06 -6.61
C LEU A 365 16.47 -3.73 -5.34
N CYS A 366 15.17 -4.06 -5.28
CA CYS A 366 14.35 -3.88 -4.08
C CYS A 366 14.90 -4.68 -2.89
N VAL A 367 15.33 -5.94 -3.11
CA VAL A 367 15.95 -6.77 -2.07
C VAL A 367 17.28 -6.19 -1.61
N LEU A 368 18.12 -5.71 -2.54
CA LEU A 368 19.40 -5.07 -2.22
C LEU A 368 19.20 -3.77 -1.43
N ILE A 369 18.23 -2.94 -1.81
CA ILE A 369 17.90 -1.71 -1.11
C ILE A 369 17.34 -2.01 0.28
N ALA A 370 16.42 -2.98 0.42
CA ALA A 370 15.89 -3.38 1.72
C ALA A 370 17.01 -3.93 2.63
N SER A 371 17.91 -4.75 2.08
CA SER A 371 19.07 -5.28 2.81
C SER A 371 20.05 -4.18 3.21
N PHE A 372 20.31 -3.21 2.32
CA PHE A 372 21.15 -2.05 2.62
C PHE A 372 20.52 -1.16 3.69
N ALA A 373 19.22 -0.87 3.59
CA ALA A 373 18.48 -0.10 4.59
C ALA A 373 18.50 -0.80 5.96
N LEU A 374 18.32 -2.13 5.98
CA LEU A 374 18.42 -2.93 7.21
C LEU A 374 19.84 -2.93 7.78
N THR A 375 20.86 -3.04 6.93
CA THR A 375 22.26 -3.03 7.37
C THR A 375 22.65 -1.64 7.88
N ALA A 376 22.31 -0.59 7.15
CA ALA A 376 22.48 0.80 7.56
C ALA A 376 21.78 1.05 8.90
N PHE A 377 20.56 0.54 9.08
CA PHE A 377 19.83 0.55 10.34
C PHE A 377 20.60 -0.13 11.47
N VAL A 378 21.03 -1.39 11.31
CA VAL A 378 21.78 -2.11 12.35
C VAL A 378 23.06 -1.35 12.71
N THR A 379 23.76 -0.82 11.72
CA THR A 379 24.96 -0.01 11.96
C THR A 379 24.66 1.32 12.63
N LEU A 380 23.55 1.98 12.31
CA LEU A 380 23.12 3.22 12.94
C LEU A 380 22.71 2.95 14.38
N ALA A 381 21.86 1.96 14.65
CA ALA A 381 21.43 1.57 15.99
C ALA A 381 22.63 1.26 16.89
N ASN A 382 23.58 0.46 16.40
CA ASN A 382 24.79 0.13 17.15
C ASN A 382 25.70 1.35 17.37
N LYS A 383 25.83 2.25 16.39
CA LYS A 383 26.63 3.49 16.55
C LYS A 383 25.96 4.51 17.47
N VAL A 384 24.63 4.62 17.41
CA VAL A 384 23.84 5.55 18.22
C VAL A 384 23.92 5.20 19.69
N GLN A 385 23.97 3.90 20.02
CA GLN A 385 24.07 3.44 21.40
C GLN A 385 25.46 3.71 22.03
N ASP A 386 26.53 3.73 21.23
CA ASP A 386 27.90 3.80 21.74
C ASP A 386 28.60 5.17 21.55
N ARG A 387 28.09 6.06 20.69
CA ARG A 387 28.92 7.16 20.15
C ARG A 387 28.30 8.55 20.04
N PHE A 388 27.01 8.72 20.28
CA PHE A 388 26.38 10.04 20.17
C PHE A 388 26.41 10.77 21.50
N ASP A 389 27.03 11.95 21.50
CA ASP A 389 26.90 12.88 22.61
C ASP A 389 25.45 13.36 22.70
N ARG A 390 25.03 13.70 23.92
CA ARG A 390 23.66 14.14 24.21
C ARG A 390 23.23 15.35 23.35
N GLU A 391 24.18 16.19 22.96
CA GLU A 391 23.95 17.37 22.13
C GLU A 391 23.47 17.01 20.72
N ASP A 392 24.05 15.98 20.09
CA ASP A 392 23.64 15.54 18.75
C ASP A 392 22.24 14.91 18.75
N LEU A 393 21.90 14.19 19.83
CA LEU A 393 20.59 13.57 20.02
C LEU A 393 19.48 14.60 20.32
N ASP A 394 19.77 15.60 21.14
CA ASP A 394 18.83 16.70 21.40
C ASP A 394 18.61 17.54 20.12
N LYS A 395 19.64 17.68 19.29
CA LYS A 395 19.52 18.29 17.96
C LYS A 395 18.64 17.45 17.04
N LEU A 396 18.88 16.14 16.94
CA LEU A 396 18.06 15.21 16.17
C LEU A 396 16.58 15.25 16.63
N ALA A 397 16.34 15.30 17.94
CA ALA A 397 14.99 15.42 18.50
C ALA A 397 14.30 16.74 18.08
N CYS A 398 15.03 17.86 18.09
CA CYS A 398 14.55 19.13 17.56
C CYS A 398 14.25 19.05 16.04
N ASP A 399 15.13 18.42 15.27
CA ASP A 399 14.99 18.30 13.80
C ASP A 399 13.81 17.41 13.39
N ILE A 400 13.52 16.38 14.19
CA ILE A 400 12.34 15.51 14.03
C ILE A 400 11.06 16.21 14.54
N GLY A 401 11.18 17.36 15.21
CA GLY A 401 10.03 18.11 15.75
C GLY A 401 9.41 17.44 16.97
N LEU A 402 10.20 16.77 17.80
CA LEU A 402 9.70 16.16 19.03
C LEU A 402 9.20 17.22 20.01
N THR A 403 8.03 16.98 20.60
CA THR A 403 7.42 17.92 21.55
C THR A 403 8.23 18.05 22.84
N GLY A 404 8.23 19.23 23.48
CA GLY A 404 8.96 19.44 24.73
C GLY A 404 10.46 19.74 24.55
N CYS A 405 10.91 19.93 23.31
CA CYS A 405 12.19 20.56 23.00
C CYS A 405 12.08 22.08 23.02
N SER A 406 13.11 22.75 23.52
CA SER A 406 13.19 24.22 23.58
C SER A 406 14.54 24.71 23.07
N GLY A 407 14.54 25.90 22.44
CA GLY A 407 15.76 26.50 21.92
C GLY A 407 16.37 25.71 20.78
N CYS A 408 15.57 25.18 19.84
CA CYS A 408 16.09 24.42 18.71
C CYS A 408 17.01 25.25 17.78
N ASP A 409 16.88 26.58 17.81
CA ASP A 409 17.79 27.51 17.10
C ASP A 409 19.06 27.82 17.91
N LEU A 410 19.10 27.47 19.21
CA LEU A 410 20.23 27.71 20.11
C LEU A 410 21.10 26.46 20.17
N ARG A 411 22.43 26.64 20.28
CA ARG A 411 23.36 25.54 20.55
C ARG A 411 23.82 25.57 22.02
N PRO A 412 23.62 24.51 22.81
CA PRO A 412 22.93 23.26 22.48
C PRO A 412 21.40 23.34 22.64
N PRO A 413 20.61 22.67 21.78
CA PRO A 413 19.18 22.52 21.97
C PRO A 413 18.89 21.73 23.25
N GLN A 414 17.75 22.00 23.91
CA GLN A 414 17.39 21.33 25.16
C GLN A 414 16.09 20.53 25.00
N CYS A 415 16.20 19.21 24.92
CA CYS A 415 15.07 18.27 24.89
C CYS A 415 14.96 17.54 26.23
N ARG A 416 14.74 18.30 27.32
CA ARG A 416 14.75 17.74 28.68
C ARG A 416 13.66 16.71 28.95
N GLU A 417 12.58 16.65 28.18
CA GLU A 417 11.52 15.67 28.43
C GLU A 417 11.90 14.25 27.96
N TRP A 418 12.69 14.13 26.89
CA TRP A 418 13.05 12.87 26.25
C TRP A 418 14.23 12.17 26.91
N ARG A 419 14.22 10.84 26.87
CA ARG A 419 15.41 10.03 27.17
C ARG A 419 16.11 9.67 25.86
N ILE A 420 17.43 9.57 25.90
CA ILE A 420 18.23 9.16 24.74
C ILE A 420 17.67 7.86 24.14
N SER A 421 17.44 6.84 24.97
CA SER A 421 16.89 5.56 24.54
C SER A 421 15.51 5.65 23.88
N GLU A 422 14.70 6.66 24.20
CA GLU A 422 13.39 6.87 23.57
C GLU A 422 13.54 7.50 22.18
N ILE A 423 14.47 8.44 22.01
CA ILE A 423 14.79 9.05 20.71
C ILE A 423 15.31 7.97 19.76
N VAL A 424 16.21 7.10 20.24
CA VAL A 424 16.73 5.97 19.44
C VAL A 424 15.61 5.04 19.01
N LYS A 425 14.72 4.64 19.93
CA LYS A 425 13.58 3.77 19.62
C LYS A 425 12.60 4.40 18.65
N TYR A 426 12.38 5.70 18.75
CA TYR A 426 11.54 6.45 17.84
C TYR A 426 12.14 6.46 16.42
N ALA A 427 13.43 6.80 16.29
CA ALA A 427 14.14 6.74 15.01
C ALA A 427 14.18 5.30 14.44
N GLU A 428 14.38 4.29 15.28
CA GLU A 428 14.31 2.87 14.93
C GLU A 428 12.96 2.50 14.32
N ALA A 429 11.86 2.98 14.90
CA ALA A 429 10.53 2.70 14.38
C ALA A 429 10.30 3.30 12.99
N TYR A 430 10.76 4.54 12.75
CA TYR A 430 10.68 5.18 11.44
C TYR A 430 11.50 4.42 10.38
N LEU A 431 12.71 3.97 10.73
CA LEU A 431 13.56 3.21 9.82
C LEU A 431 13.00 1.82 9.51
N LYS A 432 12.49 1.12 10.55
CA LYS A 432 11.76 -0.14 10.37
C LYS A 432 10.58 0.07 9.42
N PHE A 433 9.78 1.13 9.63
CA PHE A 433 8.66 1.45 8.74
C PHE A 433 9.09 1.65 7.28
N GLY A 434 10.22 2.34 7.04
CA GLY A 434 10.80 2.48 5.70
C GLY A 434 11.23 1.16 5.07
N GLY A 435 11.93 0.29 5.82
CA GLY A 435 12.31 -1.05 5.34
C GLY A 435 11.08 -1.95 5.06
N PHE A 436 10.07 -1.83 5.90
CA PHE A 436 8.79 -2.51 5.77
C PHE A 436 8.01 -2.07 4.53
N LEU A 437 7.95 -0.76 4.24
CA LEU A 437 7.37 -0.23 3.00
C LEU A 437 8.07 -0.79 1.76
N ALA A 438 9.41 -0.92 1.80
CA ALA A 438 10.17 -1.51 0.70
C ALA A 438 9.79 -2.99 0.46
N ILE A 439 9.67 -3.80 1.52
CA ILE A 439 9.23 -5.20 1.41
C ILE A 439 7.80 -5.29 0.85
N VAL A 440 6.91 -4.40 1.28
CA VAL A 440 5.49 -4.38 0.88
C VAL A 440 5.28 -3.92 -0.55
N SER A 441 6.26 -3.21 -1.12
CA SER A 441 6.27 -2.90 -2.54
C SER A 441 6.58 -4.13 -3.42
N ALA A 442 7.14 -5.21 -2.87
CA ALA A 442 7.60 -6.39 -3.62
C ALA A 442 6.48 -7.30 -4.19
N PRO A 443 5.35 -7.56 -3.50
CA PRO A 443 4.36 -8.51 -4.00
C PRO A 443 3.73 -8.13 -5.34
N PRO A 444 3.39 -6.85 -5.62
CA PRO A 444 3.01 -6.46 -6.98
C PRO A 444 4.07 -6.84 -8.01
N TRP A 445 5.36 -6.73 -7.72
CA TRP A 445 6.42 -7.15 -8.65
C TRP A 445 6.51 -8.68 -8.79
N ILE A 446 6.34 -9.44 -7.71
CA ILE A 446 6.31 -10.91 -7.73
C ILE A 446 5.15 -11.42 -8.58
N VAL A 447 3.97 -10.80 -8.45
CA VAL A 447 2.82 -11.16 -9.28
C VAL A 447 3.07 -10.76 -10.74
N ALA A 448 3.73 -9.62 -10.99
CA ALA A 448 4.12 -9.20 -12.34
C ALA A 448 5.00 -10.26 -13.00
N LEU A 449 5.97 -10.77 -12.24
CA LEU A 449 6.90 -11.79 -12.66
C LEU A 449 6.19 -13.10 -12.96
N TYR A 450 5.34 -13.57 -12.04
CA TYR A 450 4.54 -14.78 -12.21
C TYR A 450 3.73 -14.72 -13.50
N VAL A 451 3.06 -13.59 -13.74
CA VAL A 451 2.26 -13.36 -14.94
C VAL A 451 3.13 -13.28 -16.19
N GLY A 452 4.26 -12.59 -16.14
CA GLY A 452 5.22 -12.53 -17.23
C GLY A 452 5.72 -13.92 -17.65
N ILE A 453 6.11 -14.76 -16.68
CA ILE A 453 6.58 -16.13 -16.93
C ILE A 453 5.50 -16.99 -17.60
N HIS A 454 4.26 -16.95 -17.10
CA HIS A 454 3.17 -17.68 -17.72
C HIS A 454 2.80 -17.16 -19.12
N LEU A 455 2.82 -15.85 -19.32
CA LEU A 455 2.64 -15.23 -20.64
C LEU A 455 3.67 -15.74 -21.64
N HIS A 456 4.94 -15.77 -21.23
CA HIS A 456 6.01 -16.26 -22.08
C HIS A 456 5.79 -17.72 -22.49
N GLY A 457 5.37 -18.59 -21.55
CA GLY A 457 5.01 -19.98 -21.85
C GLY A 457 3.88 -20.11 -22.87
N VAL A 458 2.74 -19.46 -22.61
CA VAL A 458 1.56 -19.53 -23.49
C VAL A 458 1.86 -18.98 -24.89
N TYR A 459 2.59 -17.86 -24.99
CA TYR A 459 2.95 -17.30 -26.30
C TYR A 459 3.96 -18.16 -27.05
N ARG A 460 4.91 -18.78 -26.36
CA ARG A 460 5.86 -19.70 -26.97
C ARG A 460 5.14 -20.91 -27.55
N ASP A 461 4.23 -21.51 -26.79
CA ASP A 461 3.45 -22.67 -27.24
C ASP A 461 2.56 -22.30 -28.43
N TYR A 462 1.89 -21.15 -28.36
CA TYR A 462 1.08 -20.64 -29.47
C TYR A 462 1.92 -20.37 -30.73
N GLN A 463 3.10 -19.76 -30.60
CA GLN A 463 3.98 -19.57 -31.75
C GLN A 463 4.41 -20.90 -32.35
N SER A 464 4.79 -21.88 -31.52
CA SER A 464 5.21 -23.20 -32.01
C SER A 464 4.10 -24.00 -32.70
N ALA A 465 2.84 -23.75 -32.36
CA ALA A 465 1.69 -24.46 -32.91
C ALA A 465 1.13 -23.84 -34.20
N TYR A 466 1.35 -22.54 -34.45
CA TYR A 466 0.66 -21.80 -35.52
C TYR A 466 1.57 -21.03 -36.48
N VAL A 467 2.86 -20.90 -36.18
CA VAL A 467 3.89 -20.29 -37.05
C VAL A 467 4.87 -21.39 -37.44
#